data_AF-Q04H87-F1
#
_entry.id   AF-Q04H87-F1
#
_cell.length_a   1.000
_cell.length_b   1.000
_cell.length_c   1.000
_cell.angle_alpha   90.00
_cell.angle_beta   90.00
_cell.angle_gamma   90.00
#
_symmetry.space_group_name_H-M   'P 1'
#
loop_
_entity.id
_entity.type
_entity.pdbx_description
1 polymer ?
#
loop_
_entity_poly.entity_id
_entity_poly.type
_entity_poly.pdbx_seq_one_letter_code
_entity_poly.pdbx_strand_id
1 'polypeptide(L)'
;MLNAYKKYWKNYFNFKDSSSRSDYWWLILANVIIFTILLIFSIIAIIAVFPSFLEAISGSSIASKSSSNSSSVWIFGSLLIAVILFVFANIIPAISLGVRRVRDTGLSPWWYLISVLATILYYLEQSTKQSWLSGLSIILQIIMLVIFLFPTKYFHKNK
;
A
#
# COMPACT_ATOMS: atom_id res chain seq x y z
N MET A 1 -12.09 -2.04 14.91
CA MET A 1 -11.36 -2.27 13.63
C MET A 1 -12.29 -2.56 12.45
N LEU A 2 -13.07 -3.66 12.46
CA LEU A 2 -13.91 -4.05 11.31
C LEU A 2 -14.93 -2.98 10.86
N ASN A 3 -15.56 -2.28 11.81
CA ASN A 3 -16.50 -1.19 11.49
C ASN A 3 -15.82 -0.02 10.75
N ALA A 4 -14.58 0.32 11.13
CA ALA A 4 -13.80 1.34 10.43
C ALA A 4 -13.46 0.88 9.02
N TYR A 5 -13.04 -0.38 8.85
CA TYR A 5 -12.75 -0.98 7.54
C TYR A 5 -13.97 -1.00 6.61
N LYS A 6 -15.15 -1.37 7.13
CA LYS A 6 -16.41 -1.30 6.38
C LYS A 6 -16.75 0.15 5.98
N LYS A 7 -16.56 1.11 6.89
CA LYS A 7 -16.79 2.54 6.63
C LYS A 7 -15.83 3.10 5.57
N TYR A 8 -14.58 2.64 5.57
CA TYR A 8 -13.56 3.01 4.58
C TYR A 8 -13.98 2.65 3.15
N TRP A 9 -14.40 1.40 2.94
CA TRP A 9 -14.90 0.96 1.64
C TRP A 9 -16.26 1.54 1.27
N LYS A 10 -17.12 1.85 2.25
CA LYS A 10 -18.44 2.46 1.97
C LYS A 10 -18.34 3.94 1.58
N ASN A 11 -17.45 4.69 2.24
CA ASN A 11 -17.36 6.14 2.08
C ASN A 11 -16.14 6.55 1.25
N TYR A 12 -15.53 5.68 0.45
CA TYR A 12 -14.29 5.98 -0.25
C TYR A 12 -14.34 7.22 -1.17
N PHE A 13 -15.49 7.51 -1.79
CA PHE A 13 -15.69 8.74 -2.58
C PHE A 13 -16.12 9.97 -1.77
N ASN A 14 -16.48 9.81 -0.50
CA ASN A 14 -16.93 10.94 0.32
C ASN A 14 -15.72 11.65 0.96
N PHE A 15 -15.22 12.69 0.31
CA PHE A 15 -14.13 13.49 0.85
C PHE A 15 -14.53 14.45 1.97
N LYS A 16 -15.82 14.63 2.30
CA LYS A 16 -16.29 15.67 3.23
C LYS A 16 -16.45 15.22 4.68
N ASP A 17 -16.67 13.92 4.91
CA ASP A 17 -16.82 13.41 6.28
C ASP A 17 -15.52 13.50 7.09
N SER A 18 -15.66 13.66 8.40
CA SER A 18 -14.54 13.52 9.34
C SER A 18 -14.33 12.05 9.71
N SER A 19 -13.07 11.70 9.95
CA SER A 19 -12.68 10.37 10.44
C SER A 19 -12.13 10.51 11.85
N SER A 20 -12.60 9.70 12.79
CA SER A 20 -12.01 9.70 14.12
C SER A 20 -10.55 9.21 14.04
N ARG A 21 -9.68 9.67 14.94
CA ARG A 21 -8.25 9.32 14.89
C ARG A 21 -8.03 7.83 15.10
N SER A 22 -8.85 7.22 15.94
CA SER A 22 -8.86 5.77 16.14
C SER A 22 -9.24 5.06 14.84
N ASP A 23 -10.29 5.51 14.13
CA ASP A 23 -10.66 4.92 12.83
C ASP A 23 -9.50 4.96 11.84
N TYR A 24 -8.77 6.07 11.77
CA TYR A 24 -7.60 6.21 10.90
C TYR A 24 -6.50 5.18 11.21
N TRP A 25 -6.06 5.08 12.47
CA TRP A 25 -4.98 4.16 12.84
C TRP A 25 -5.41 2.69 12.76
N TRP A 26 -6.67 2.39 13.11
CA TRP A 26 -7.21 1.05 12.92
C TRP A 26 -7.26 0.65 11.44
N LEU A 27 -7.51 1.59 10.54
CA LEU A 27 -7.49 1.35 9.09
C LEU A 27 -6.07 1.13 8.56
N ILE A 28 -5.11 1.95 9.00
CA ILE A 28 -3.70 1.71 8.65
C ILE A 28 -3.28 0.33 9.11
N LEU A 29 -3.55 -0.01 10.37
CA LEU A 29 -3.18 -1.31 10.93
C LEU A 29 -3.85 -2.45 10.18
N ALA A 30 -5.14 -2.34 9.84
CA ALA A 30 -5.84 -3.34 9.04
C ALA A 30 -5.22 -3.50 7.64
N ASN A 31 -4.91 -2.40 6.95
CA ASN A 31 -4.24 -2.44 5.65
C ASN A 31 -2.84 -3.05 5.75
N VAL A 32 -2.06 -2.71 6.79
CA VAL A 32 -0.75 -3.32 7.05
C VAL A 32 -0.89 -4.82 7.22
N ILE A 33 -1.81 -5.30 8.06
CA ILE A 33 -2.06 -6.74 8.23
C ILE A 33 -2.42 -7.41 6.90
N ILE A 34 -3.34 -6.81 6.13
CA ILE A 34 -3.77 -7.38 4.84
C ILE A 34 -2.58 -7.46 3.87
N PHE A 35 -1.81 -6.38 3.72
CA PHE A 35 -0.64 -6.38 2.85
C PHE A 35 0.44 -7.35 3.31
N THR A 36 0.68 -7.51 4.61
CA THR A 36 1.62 -8.50 5.15
C THR A 36 1.18 -9.92 4.83
N ILE A 37 -0.09 -10.25 5.03
CA ILE A 37 -0.64 -11.57 4.67
C ILE A 37 -0.49 -11.81 3.16
N LEU A 38 -0.90 -10.84 2.35
CA LEU A 38 -0.81 -10.91 0.88
C LEU A 38 0.63 -11.12 0.41
N LEU A 39 1.59 -10.45 1.03
CA LEU A 39 3.02 -10.58 0.76
C LEU A 39 3.52 -12.00 1.08
N ILE A 40 3.14 -12.55 2.24
CA ILE A 40 3.54 -13.92 2.62
C ILE A 40 2.98 -14.94 1.61
N PHE A 41 1.70 -14.82 1.25
CA PHE A 41 1.09 -15.68 0.23
C PHE A 41 1.79 -15.56 -1.14
N SER A 42 2.13 -14.33 -1.54
CA SER A 42 2.86 -14.09 -2.79
C SER A 42 4.23 -14.75 -2.77
N ILE A 43 4.99 -14.64 -1.67
CA ILE A 43 6.31 -15.28 -1.53
C ILE A 43 6.17 -16.82 -1.61
N ILE A 44 5.21 -17.40 -0.90
CA ILE A 44 4.96 -18.85 -0.94
C ILE A 44 4.63 -19.30 -2.36
N ALA A 45 3.79 -18.55 -3.07
CA ALA A 45 3.39 -18.87 -4.44
C ALA A 45 4.58 -18.76 -5.42
N ILE A 46 5.46 -17.77 -5.25
CA ILE A 46 6.69 -17.64 -6.04
C ILE A 46 7.59 -18.86 -5.82
N ILE A 47 7.83 -19.25 -4.56
CA ILE A 47 8.67 -20.41 -4.23
C ILE A 47 8.11 -21.69 -4.85
N ALA A 48 6.78 -21.87 -4.84
CA ALA A 48 6.12 -23.04 -5.41
C ALA A 48 6.26 -23.13 -6.96
N VAL A 49 6.35 -21.99 -7.65
CA VAL A 49 6.51 -21.94 -9.12
C VAL A 49 7.98 -21.91 -9.56
N PHE A 50 8.88 -21.52 -8.66
CA PHE A 50 10.30 -21.33 -8.95
C PHE A 50 10.99 -22.54 -9.62
N PRO A 51 10.75 -23.81 -9.22
CA PRO A 51 11.36 -24.96 -9.89
C PRO A 51 10.94 -25.08 -11.36
N SER A 52 9.65 -24.87 -11.66
CA SER A 52 9.13 -24.88 -13.02
C SER A 52 9.69 -23.73 -13.87
N PHE A 53 9.91 -22.57 -13.24
CA PHE A 53 10.56 -21.44 -13.90
C PHE A 53 12.04 -21.70 -14.20
N LEU A 54 12.78 -22.29 -13.26
CA LEU A 54 14.18 -22.66 -13.47
C LEU A 54 14.35 -23.71 -14.57
N GLU A 55 13.49 -24.73 -14.57
CA GLU A 55 13.48 -25.78 -15.60
C GLU A 55 13.22 -25.18 -17.01
N ALA A 56 12.32 -24.19 -17.10
CA ALA A 56 12.05 -23.48 -18.35
C ALA A 56 13.26 -22.66 -18.85
N ILE A 57 14.08 -22.13 -17.94
CA ILE A 57 15.27 -21.32 -18.29
C ILE A 57 16.49 -22.19 -18.62
N SER A 58 16.69 -23.30 -17.90
CA SER A 58 17.91 -24.12 -18.05
C SER A 58 17.92 -24.96 -19.32
N GLY A 59 16.79 -25.11 -20.02
CA GLY A 59 16.67 -25.89 -21.26
C GLY A 59 17.02 -27.38 -21.10
N SER A 60 17.24 -27.83 -19.86
CA SER A 60 17.65 -29.18 -19.52
C SER A 60 16.42 -30.08 -19.49
N SER A 61 16.14 -30.76 -20.60
CA SER A 61 15.13 -31.82 -20.72
C SER A 61 15.56 -33.10 -20.00
N ILE A 62 15.94 -33.02 -18.72
CA ILE A 62 16.30 -34.21 -17.95
C ILE A 62 15.02 -35.00 -17.70
N ALA A 63 14.91 -36.05 -18.51
CA ALA A 63 13.89 -37.08 -18.53
C ALA A 63 13.61 -37.64 -17.13
N SER A 64 12.71 -36.97 -16.43
CA SER A 64 11.82 -37.58 -15.46
C SER A 64 10.49 -36.88 -15.65
N LYS A 65 9.39 -37.63 -15.60
CA LYS A 65 8.03 -37.07 -15.56
C LYS A 65 7.88 -36.21 -14.29
N SER A 66 8.44 -35.00 -14.28
CA SER A 66 7.90 -33.92 -13.48
C SER A 66 6.59 -33.60 -14.17
N SER A 67 5.48 -34.05 -13.60
CA SER A 67 4.17 -33.55 -13.99
C SER A 67 4.29 -32.04 -13.99
N SER A 68 4.30 -31.41 -15.18
CA SER A 68 4.28 -29.96 -15.26
C SER A 68 3.10 -29.54 -14.41
N ASN A 69 3.38 -28.97 -13.24
CA ASN A 69 2.37 -28.52 -12.28
C ASN A 69 1.74 -27.27 -12.88
N SER A 70 1.08 -27.44 -14.04
CA SER A 70 0.39 -26.41 -14.80
C SER A 70 -0.58 -25.70 -13.87
N SER A 71 -1.21 -26.45 -12.97
CA SER A 71 -2.03 -25.96 -11.87
C SER A 71 -1.33 -24.88 -11.01
N SER A 72 -0.06 -25.07 -10.64
CA SER A 72 0.69 -24.09 -9.82
C SER A 72 0.92 -22.78 -10.55
N VAL A 73 1.19 -22.83 -11.86
CA VAL A 73 1.37 -21.63 -12.71
C VAL A 73 0.06 -20.86 -12.85
N TRP A 74 -1.06 -21.55 -13.09
CA TRP A 74 -2.38 -20.92 -13.17
C TRP A 74 -2.81 -20.30 -11.84
N ILE A 75 -2.59 -21.00 -10.72
CA ILE A 75 -2.87 -20.49 -9.37
C ILE A 75 -2.04 -19.22 -9.12
N PHE A 76 -0.74 -19.24 -9.42
CA PHE A 76 0.11 -18.06 -9.28
C PHE A 76 -0.35 -16.88 -10.14
N GLY A 77 -0.67 -17.12 -11.41
CA GLY A 77 -1.18 -16.08 -12.31
C GLY A 77 -2.48 -15.46 -11.81
N SER A 78 -3.43 -16.28 -11.34
CA SER A 78 -4.69 -15.79 -10.77
C SER A 78 -4.47 -15.00 -9.47
N LEU A 79 -3.54 -15.44 -8.61
CA LEU A 79 -3.16 -14.73 -7.40
C LEU A 79 -2.58 -13.35 -7.73
N LEU A 80 -1.65 -13.26 -8.68
CA LEU A 80 -1.08 -11.98 -9.09
C LEU A 80 -2.14 -11.02 -9.64
N ILE A 81 -3.07 -11.52 -10.46
CA ILE A 81 -4.18 -10.70 -10.96
C ILE A 81 -5.02 -10.16 -9.80
N ALA A 82 -5.34 -10.99 -8.80
CA ALA A 82 -6.12 -10.59 -7.64
C ALA A 82 -5.39 -9.54 -6.79
N VAL A 83 -4.08 -9.72 -6.59
CA VAL A 83 -3.23 -8.74 -5.88
C VAL A 83 -3.24 -7.39 -6.60
N ILE A 84 -3.05 -7.40 -7.92
CA ILE A 84 -3.05 -6.18 -8.73
C ILE A 84 -4.40 -5.45 -8.59
N LEU A 85 -5.52 -6.16 -8.77
CA LEU A 85 -6.85 -5.59 -8.61
C LEU A 85 -7.08 -5.00 -7.22
N PHE A 86 -6.62 -5.69 -6.17
CA PHE A 86 -6.73 -5.21 -4.79
C PHE A 86 -5.92 -3.93 -4.55
N VAL A 87 -4.69 -3.85 -5.09
CA VAL A 87 -3.85 -2.66 -4.98
C VAL A 87 -4.53 -1.48 -5.68
N PHE A 88 -5.01 -1.66 -6.92
CA PHE A 88 -5.72 -0.61 -7.65
C PHE A 88 -6.98 -0.15 -6.94
N ALA A 89 -7.77 -1.07 -6.40
CA ALA A 89 -8.98 -0.75 -5.64
C ALA A 89 -8.68 0.06 -4.37
N ASN A 90 -7.49 -0.08 -3.77
CA ASN A 90 -7.11 0.65 -2.56
C ASN A 90 -6.57 2.06 -2.80
N ILE A 91 -6.22 2.43 -4.04
CA ILE A 91 -5.66 3.76 -4.35
C ILE A 91 -6.65 4.87 -3.96
N ILE A 92 -7.90 4.77 -4.44
CA ILE A 92 -8.92 5.82 -4.21
C ILE A 92 -9.28 5.94 -2.72
N PRO A 93 -9.62 4.84 -2.01
CA PRO A 93 -9.92 4.91 -0.60
C PRO A 93 -8.75 5.42 0.26
N ALA A 94 -7.50 5.04 -0.05
CA ALA A 94 -6.32 5.47 0.70
C ALA A 94 -6.08 6.99 0.58
N ILE A 95 -6.17 7.52 -0.64
CA ILE A 95 -6.07 8.97 -0.89
C ILE A 95 -7.18 9.70 -0.14
N SER A 96 -8.42 9.20 -0.23
CA SER A 96 -9.58 9.80 0.41
C SER A 96 -9.46 9.88 1.93
N LEU A 97 -8.90 8.83 2.56
CA LEU A 97 -8.64 8.82 3.99
C LEU A 97 -7.52 9.80 4.38
N GLY A 98 -6.42 9.82 3.62
CA GLY A 98 -5.30 10.73 3.86
C GLY A 98 -5.70 12.20 3.77
N VAL A 99 -6.44 12.56 2.73
CA VAL A 99 -6.99 13.91 2.52
C VAL A 99 -7.90 14.32 3.67
N ARG A 100 -8.79 13.43 4.13
CA ARG A 100 -9.67 13.70 5.28
C ARG A 100 -8.86 13.93 6.54
N ARG A 101 -7.82 13.12 6.80
CA ARG A 101 -7.02 13.23 8.01
C ARG A 101 -6.25 14.55 8.09
N VAL A 102 -5.63 14.98 6.99
CA VAL A 102 -4.96 16.29 6.89
C VAL A 102 -5.94 17.44 7.12
N ARG A 103 -7.14 17.35 6.54
CA ARG A 103 -8.17 18.35 6.77
C ARG A 103 -8.63 18.37 8.23
N ASP A 104 -8.79 17.19 8.83
CA ASP A 104 -9.26 17.05 10.21
C ASP A 104 -8.26 17.63 11.22
N THR A 105 -6.97 17.75 10.91
CA THR A 105 -5.99 18.48 11.76
C THR A 105 -6.15 20.00 11.70
N GLY A 106 -6.96 20.52 10.77
CA GLY A 106 -7.15 21.94 10.51
C GLY A 106 -6.20 22.51 9.45
N LEU A 107 -5.49 21.64 8.71
CA LEU A 107 -4.65 22.04 7.59
C LEU A 107 -5.42 21.96 6.28
N SER A 108 -4.90 22.64 5.26
CA SER A 108 -5.44 22.55 3.91
C SER A 108 -5.26 21.13 3.34
N PRO A 109 -6.27 20.53 2.66
CA PRO A 109 -6.18 19.21 2.03
C PRO A 109 -4.95 19.00 1.13
N TRP A 110 -4.45 20.09 0.53
CA TRP A 110 -3.28 20.11 -0.35
C TRP A 110 -1.99 19.65 0.32
N TRP A 111 -1.89 19.72 1.65
CA TRP A 111 -0.74 19.17 2.38
C TRP A 111 -0.57 17.67 2.18
N TYR A 112 -1.64 16.94 1.83
CA TYR A 112 -1.53 15.53 1.49
C TYR A 112 -0.67 15.29 0.23
N LEU A 113 -0.56 16.26 -0.69
CA LEU A 113 0.33 16.14 -1.85
C LEU A 113 1.80 15.99 -1.47
N ILE A 114 2.22 16.46 -0.29
CA ILE A 114 3.58 16.25 0.20
C ILE A 114 3.86 14.75 0.40
N SER A 115 2.86 13.98 0.86
CA SER A 115 3.00 12.53 1.01
C SER A 115 3.11 11.83 -0.35
N VAL A 116 2.34 12.30 -1.34
CA VAL A 116 2.38 11.78 -2.71
C VAL A 116 3.73 12.09 -3.35
N LEU A 117 4.22 13.33 -3.19
CA LEU A 117 5.54 13.75 -3.67
C LEU A 117 6.65 12.95 -3.02
N ALA A 118 6.61 12.75 -1.69
CA ALA A 118 7.60 11.96 -0.98
C ALA A 118 7.66 10.51 -1.47
N THR A 119 6.48 9.94 -1.79
CA THR A 119 6.35 8.59 -2.34
C THR A 119 6.94 8.51 -3.75
N ILE A 120 6.66 9.50 -4.61
CA ILE A 120 7.25 9.57 -5.95
C ILE A 120 8.78 9.71 -5.87
N LEU A 121 9.29 10.58 -5.00
CA LEU A 121 10.74 10.76 -4.79
C LEU A 121 11.42 9.46 -4.35
N TYR A 122 10.78 8.70 -3.47
CA TYR A 122 11.28 7.38 -3.04
C TYR A 122 11.42 6.40 -4.22
N TYR A 123 10.43 6.35 -5.12
CA TYR A 123 10.52 5.49 -6.31
C TYR A 123 11.53 5.98 -7.34
N LEU A 124 11.69 7.31 -7.48
CA LEU A 124 12.69 7.91 -8.37
C LEU A 124 14.13 7.66 -7.88
N GLU A 125 14.34 7.60 -6.56
CA GLU A 125 15.62 7.23 -5.96
C GLU A 125 16.05 5.83 -6.43
N GLN A 126 15.16 4.83 -6.40
CA GLN A 126 15.52 3.48 -6.83
C GLN A 126 15.94 3.39 -8.29
N SER A 127 15.50 4.33 -9.12
CA SER A 127 15.91 4.43 -10.52
C SER A 127 17.27 5.14 -10.70
N THR A 128 17.55 6.17 -9.88
CA THR A 128 18.72 7.06 -10.06
C THR A 128 19.91 6.75 -9.15
N LYS A 129 19.72 5.92 -8.11
CA LYS A 129 20.71 5.53 -7.08
C LYS A 129 21.36 6.72 -6.34
N GLN A 130 20.74 7.90 -6.35
CA GLN A 130 21.26 9.06 -5.63
C GLN A 130 20.82 9.05 -4.16
N SER A 131 21.77 8.88 -3.24
CA SER A 131 21.48 8.71 -1.81
C SER A 131 20.84 9.91 -1.11
N TRP A 132 21.02 11.13 -1.63
CA TRP A 132 20.45 12.34 -0.98
C TRP A 132 18.93 12.45 -1.19
N LEU A 133 18.39 11.87 -2.26
CA LEU A 133 16.94 11.84 -2.53
C LEU A 133 16.19 11.02 -1.49
N SER A 134 16.84 9.98 -0.95
CA SER A 134 16.31 9.13 0.13
C SER A 134 16.06 9.91 1.40
N GLY A 135 17.06 10.69 1.81
CA GLY A 135 16.98 11.55 2.98
C GLY A 135 15.83 12.54 2.88
N LEU A 136 15.70 13.19 1.72
CA LEU A 136 14.62 14.13 1.46
C LEU A 136 13.24 13.44 1.52
N SER A 137 13.09 12.29 0.87
CA SER A 137 11.84 11.51 0.90
C SER A 137 11.44 11.11 2.33
N ILE A 138 12.40 10.59 3.11
CA ILE A 138 12.17 10.16 4.49
C ILE A 138 11.75 11.36 5.36
N ILE A 139 12.42 12.51 5.21
CA ILE A 139 12.07 13.73 5.95
C ILE A 139 10.62 14.15 5.66
N LEU A 140 10.22 14.18 4.39
CA LEU A 140 8.84 14.55 4.02
C LEU A 140 7.80 13.54 4.56
N GLN A 141 8.14 12.24 4.59
CA GLN A 141 7.27 11.22 5.17
C GLN A 141 7.15 11.37 6.70
N ILE A 142 8.26 11.67 7.39
CA ILE A 142 8.25 11.94 8.84
C ILE A 142 7.36 13.14 9.16
N ILE A 143 7.48 14.24 8.41
CA ILE A 143 6.64 15.43 8.57
C ILE A 143 5.15 15.05 8.45
N MET A 144 4.79 14.27 7.42
CA MET A 144 3.42 13.81 7.23
C MET A 144 2.93 12.88 8.33
N LEU A 145 3.79 11.99 8.83
CA LEU A 145 3.48 11.10 9.95
C LEU A 145 3.20 11.90 11.22
N VAL A 146 4.01 12.94 11.50
CA VAL A 146 3.78 13.85 12.64
C VAL A 146 2.44 14.57 12.48
N ILE A 147 2.11 15.04 11.27
CA ILE A 147 0.79 15.64 10.99
C ILE A 147 -0.34 14.65 11.31
N PHE A 148 -0.21 13.38 10.94
CA PHE A 148 -1.23 12.37 11.21
C PHE A 148 -1.38 11.98 12.68
N LEU A 149 -0.35 12.23 13.51
CA LEU A 149 -0.43 12.06 14.97
C LEU A 149 -1.16 13.22 15.65
N PHE A 150 -1.17 14.43 15.08
CA PHE A 150 -1.75 15.61 15.73
C PHE A 150 -3.25 15.51 15.99
N PRO A 151 -3.76 16.19 17.03
CA PRO A 151 -5.16 16.17 17.32
C PRO A 151 -6.02 16.83 16.23
N THR A 152 -7.28 16.41 16.16
CA THR A 152 -8.32 17.06 15.36
C THR A 152 -8.44 18.52 15.76
N LYS A 153 -8.51 19.43 14.77
CA LYS A 153 -8.56 20.89 14.95
C LYS A 153 -7.36 21.50 15.72
N TYR A 154 -6.18 20.87 15.69
CA TYR A 154 -4.99 21.41 16.36
C TYR A 154 -4.60 22.81 15.85
N PHE A 155 -4.59 23.00 14.53
CA PHE A 155 -4.16 24.25 13.90
C PHE A 155 -5.26 25.32 13.80
N HIS A 156 -6.50 24.98 14.19
CA HIS A 156 -7.64 25.90 14.20
C HIS A 156 -8.05 26.30 15.64
N LYS A 157 -7.09 26.36 16.56
CA LYS A 157 -7.29 27.05 17.84
C LYS A 157 -7.27 28.56 17.56
N ASN A 158 -8.44 29.19 17.62
CA ASN A 158 -8.72 30.62 17.43
C ASN A 158 -9.19 31.00 16.01
N LYS A 159 -10.47 30.74 15.72
CA LYS A 159 -11.43 31.74 15.24
C LYS A 159 -12.81 31.37 15.76
#